data_AF-A0A645FZ45-F1
#
_entry.id   AF-A0A645FZ45-F1
#
_cell.length_a   1.000
_cell.length_b   1.000
_cell.length_c   1.000
_cell.angle_alpha   90.00
_cell.angle_beta   90.00
_cell.angle_gamma   90.00
#
_symmetry.space_group_name_H-M   'P 1'
#
loop_
_entity.id
_entity.type
_entity.pdbx_description
1 polymer ?
#
loop_
_entity_poly.entity_id
_entity_poly.type
_entity_poly.pdbx_seq_one_letter_code
_entity_poly.pdbx_strand_id
1 'polypeptide(L)'
;MDNISHIREIINTVRPIRPDFVIFSGYDEYMMDTLILGGNGGIPATANFAPQLTCGIYRAWREKEYETLFRLQRRLSALSTIYSLDTPFFGIIKKAIQLSGIDISVEVMPPVQPASEAHITSLKKVLQRAGL
;
A
#
# COMPACT_ATOMS: atom_id res chain seq x y z
N MET A 1 17.57 2.82 3.18
CA MET A 1 17.40 1.64 4.05
C MET A 1 16.72 0.58 3.20
N ASP A 2 17.24 -0.64 3.15
CA ASP A 2 16.56 -1.75 2.47
C ASP A 2 15.38 -2.21 3.33
N ASN A 3 14.17 -1.87 2.91
CA ASN A 3 12.95 -2.09 3.68
C ASN A 3 12.69 -3.58 3.94
N ILE A 4 13.00 -4.45 2.99
CA ILE A 4 12.79 -5.90 3.13
C ILE A 4 13.82 -6.51 4.08
N SER A 5 15.09 -6.11 3.97
CA SER A 5 16.12 -6.55 4.91
C SER A 5 15.78 -6.17 6.35
N HIS A 6 15.22 -4.99 6.57
CA HIS A 6 14.78 -4.53 7.89
C HIS A 6 13.58 -5.34 8.42
N ILE A 7 12.56 -5.62 7.59
CA ILE A 7 11.43 -6.47 7.99
C ILE A 7 11.90 -7.86 8.40
N ARG A 8 12.80 -8.47 7.62
CA ARG A 8 13.43 -9.75 7.94
C ARG A 8 14.17 -9.72 9.28
N GLU A 9 14.94 -8.66 9.52
CA GLU A 9 15.70 -8.49 10.77
C GLU A 9 14.76 -8.40 11.98
N ILE A 10 13.68 -7.63 11.88
CA ILE A 10 12.66 -7.54 12.94
C ILE A 10 12.04 -8.92 13.19
N ILE A 11 11.64 -9.63 12.14
CA ILE A 11 11.04 -10.97 12.28
C ILE A 11 12.02 -11.90 13.01
N ASN A 12 13.26 -12.02 12.54
CA ASN A 12 14.24 -12.93 13.13
C ASN A 12 14.65 -12.57 14.56
N THR A 13 14.60 -11.29 14.91
CA THR A 13 14.97 -10.81 16.26
C THR A 13 13.82 -10.94 17.25
N VAL A 14 12.60 -10.58 16.85
CA VAL A 14 11.46 -10.47 17.77
C VAL A 14 10.73 -11.81 17.94
N ARG A 15 10.53 -12.58 16.86
CA ARG A 15 9.71 -13.81 16.89
C ARG A 15 10.21 -14.87 17.89
N PRO A 16 11.54 -15.10 18.06
CA PRO A 16 12.03 -16.05 19.05
C PRO A 16 11.71 -15.67 20.51
N ILE A 17 11.55 -14.37 20.79
CA ILE A 17 11.32 -13.85 22.15
C ILE A 17 9.82 -13.61 22.40
N ARG A 18 9.10 -13.14 21.38
CA ARG A 18 7.65 -12.85 21.41
C ARG A 18 6.97 -13.47 20.19
N PRO A 19 6.62 -14.77 20.24
CA PRO A 19 6.02 -15.48 19.11
C PRO A 19 4.67 -14.90 18.65
N ASP A 20 3.95 -14.23 19.55
CA ASP A 20 2.67 -13.55 19.34
C ASP A 20 2.79 -12.10 18.82
N PHE A 21 4.02 -11.59 18.68
CA PHE A 21 4.23 -10.23 18.18
C PHE A 21 3.88 -10.14 16.69
N VAL A 22 3.03 -9.16 16.36
CA VAL A 22 2.48 -8.95 15.02
C VAL A 22 3.34 -7.95 14.25
N ILE A 23 3.75 -8.30 13.03
CA ILE A 23 4.67 -7.50 12.20
C ILE A 23 3.99 -7.19 10.87
N PHE A 24 3.85 -5.91 10.54
CA PHE A 24 3.24 -5.44 9.31
C PHE A 24 4.22 -4.59 8.49
N SER A 25 4.12 -4.63 7.16
CA SER A 25 4.78 -3.64 6.31
C SER A 25 4.09 -2.28 6.40
N GLY A 26 4.87 -1.20 6.34
CA GLY A 26 4.35 0.16 6.16
C GLY A 26 4.07 0.52 4.70
N TYR A 27 4.85 -0.04 3.77
CA TYR A 27 4.64 0.12 2.33
C TYR A 27 3.94 -1.09 1.73
N ASP A 28 3.02 -0.78 0.82
CA ASP A 28 2.06 -1.67 0.19
C ASP A 28 2.76 -2.71 -0.69
N GLU A 29 3.81 -2.30 -1.40
CA GLU A 29 4.58 -3.13 -2.31
C GLU A 29 5.35 -4.25 -1.62
N TYR A 30 5.54 -4.17 -0.30
CA TYR A 30 6.20 -5.20 0.51
C TYR A 30 5.22 -6.11 1.26
N MET A 31 3.91 -5.98 1.02
CA MET A 31 2.90 -6.78 1.73
C MET A 31 3.10 -8.28 1.49
N MET A 32 3.29 -8.69 0.23
CA MET A 32 3.59 -10.09 -0.11
C MET A 32 4.89 -10.57 0.56
N ASP A 33 5.97 -9.81 0.45
CA ASP A 33 7.27 -10.20 1.01
C ASP A 33 7.19 -10.38 2.52
N THR A 34 6.46 -9.49 3.20
CA THR A 34 6.21 -9.58 4.64
C THR A 34 5.47 -10.84 5.00
N LEU A 35 4.45 -11.24 4.23
CA LEU A 35 3.73 -12.49 4.44
C LEU A 35 4.64 -13.70 4.24
N ILE A 36 5.45 -13.71 3.18
CA ILE A 36 6.40 -14.80 2.86
C ILE A 36 7.46 -14.96 3.96
N LEU A 37 7.98 -13.85 4.49
CA LEU A 37 8.98 -13.85 5.56
C LEU A 37 8.41 -14.27 6.93
N GLY A 38 7.10 -14.50 7.04
CA GLY A 38 6.44 -14.89 8.28
C GLY A 38 5.89 -13.73 9.11
N GLY A 39 5.80 -12.53 8.54
CA GLY A 39 5.03 -11.42 9.09
C GLY A 39 3.52 -11.61 8.93
N ASN A 40 2.75 -10.54 9.12
CA ASN A 40 1.30 -10.62 9.34
C ASN A 40 0.46 -9.83 8.33
N GLY A 41 1.10 -9.08 7.41
CA GLY A 41 0.43 -8.33 6.34
C GLY A 41 1.07 -6.95 6.16
N GLY A 42 0.25 -5.94 5.87
CA GLY A 42 0.68 -4.54 5.81
C GLY A 42 -0.38 -3.59 6.36
N ILE A 43 0.02 -2.34 6.59
CA ILE A 43 -0.85 -1.18 6.86
C ILE A 43 -0.73 -0.19 5.68
N PRO A 44 -1.20 -0.59 4.47
CA PRO A 44 -1.03 0.14 3.22
C PRO A 44 -1.89 1.41 3.15
N ALA A 45 -1.34 2.53 2.66
CA ALA A 45 -2.16 3.72 2.43
C ALA A 45 -3.08 3.55 1.21
N THR A 46 -2.74 2.68 0.24
CA THR A 46 -3.64 2.39 -0.90
C THR A 46 -4.94 1.73 -0.45
N ALA A 47 -5.01 1.09 0.72
CA ALA A 47 -6.25 0.53 1.23
C ALA A 47 -7.34 1.59 1.50
N ASN A 48 -7.00 2.87 1.57
CA ASN A 48 -7.99 3.94 1.68
C ASN A 48 -8.87 4.06 0.43
N PHE A 49 -8.38 3.66 -0.74
CA PHE A 49 -9.09 3.86 -2.02
C PHE A 49 -9.10 2.61 -2.93
N ALA A 50 -8.25 1.62 -2.64
CA ALA A 50 -8.19 0.35 -3.34
C ALA A 50 -8.10 -0.87 -2.38
N PRO A 51 -8.94 -0.95 -1.33
CA PRO A 51 -8.87 -2.03 -0.33
C PRO A 51 -8.99 -3.44 -0.92
N GLN A 52 -9.71 -3.59 -2.04
CA GLN A 52 -9.85 -4.85 -2.76
C GLN A 52 -8.51 -5.48 -3.17
N LEU A 53 -7.47 -4.68 -3.42
CA LEU A 53 -6.14 -5.21 -3.77
C LEU A 53 -5.47 -5.84 -2.55
N THR A 54 -5.37 -5.11 -1.45
CA THR A 54 -4.65 -5.54 -0.24
C THR A 54 -5.43 -6.61 0.51
N CYS A 55 -6.76 -6.48 0.63
CA CYS A 55 -7.61 -7.55 1.13
C CYS A 55 -7.55 -8.80 0.25
N GLY A 56 -7.52 -8.62 -1.08
CA GLY A 56 -7.39 -9.72 -2.03
C GLY A 56 -6.07 -10.47 -1.90
N ILE A 57 -4.95 -9.76 -1.73
CA ILE A 57 -3.62 -10.35 -1.47
C ILE A 57 -3.65 -11.17 -0.18
N TYR A 58 -4.20 -10.62 0.90
CA TYR A 58 -4.28 -11.33 2.18
C TYR A 58 -5.15 -12.59 2.08
N ARG A 59 -6.32 -12.51 1.43
CA ARG A 59 -7.19 -13.68 1.21
C ARG A 59 -6.49 -14.75 0.37
N ALA A 60 -5.91 -14.36 -0.77
CA ALA A 60 -5.18 -15.28 -1.64
C ALA A 60 -4.01 -15.95 -0.91
N TRP A 61 -3.30 -15.23 -0.03
CA TRP A 61 -2.27 -15.82 0.84
C TRP A 61 -2.83 -16.88 1.78
N ARG A 62 -3.93 -16.56 2.47
CA ARG A 62 -4.60 -17.46 3.43
C ARG A 62 -5.16 -18.72 2.76
N GLU A 63 -5.63 -18.59 1.54
CA GLU A 63 -6.23 -19.66 0.74
C GLU A 63 -5.21 -20.41 -0.12
N LYS A 64 -3.93 -19.97 -0.12
CA LYS A 64 -2.83 -20.52 -0.94
C LYS A 64 -3.04 -20.36 -2.46
N GLU A 65 -3.80 -19.35 -2.86
CA GLU A 65 -4.07 -18.97 -4.26
C GLU A 65 -2.94 -18.08 -4.81
N TYR A 66 -1.74 -18.63 -4.94
CA TYR A 66 -0.52 -17.83 -5.20
C TYR A 66 -0.52 -17.12 -6.55
N GLU A 67 -1.14 -17.67 -7.59
CA GLU A 67 -1.28 -16.97 -8.88
C GLU A 67 -2.10 -15.69 -8.74
N THR A 68 -3.22 -15.77 -8.01
CA THR A 68 -4.06 -14.62 -7.70
C THR A 68 -3.28 -13.60 -6.86
N LEU A 69 -2.53 -14.08 -5.86
CA LEU A 69 -1.66 -13.25 -5.04
C LEU A 69 -0.66 -12.47 -5.90
N PHE A 70 0.09 -13.14 -6.78
CA PHE A 70 1.09 -12.49 -7.62
C PHE A 70 0.47 -11.46 -8.57
N ARG A 71 -0.68 -11.78 -9.16
CA ARG A 71 -1.41 -10.85 -10.02
C ARG A 71 -1.83 -9.60 -9.26
N LEU A 72 -2.37 -9.74 -8.05
CA LEU A 72 -2.80 -8.62 -7.23
C LEU A 72 -1.58 -7.81 -6.71
N GLN A 73 -0.50 -8.46 -6.30
CA GLN A 73 0.72 -7.79 -5.84
C GLN A 73 1.35 -6.94 -6.96
N ARG A 74 1.36 -7.42 -8.21
CA ARG A 74 1.84 -6.63 -9.36
C ARG A 74 0.99 -5.38 -9.59
N ARG A 75 -0.34 -5.50 -9.49
CA ARG A 75 -1.25 -4.35 -9.57
C ARG A 75 -1.01 -3.37 -8.42
N LEU A 76 -0.81 -3.88 -7.20
CA LEU A 76 -0.51 -3.06 -6.03
C LEU A 76 0.83 -2.33 -6.18
N SER A 77 1.87 -3.00 -6.68
CA SER A 77 3.18 -2.39 -6.95
C SER A 77 3.10 -1.27 -8.00
N ALA A 78 2.34 -1.47 -9.08
CA ALA A 78 2.08 -0.39 -10.04
C ALA A 78 1.35 0.80 -9.38
N LEU A 79 0.40 0.51 -8.49
CA LEU A 79 -0.35 1.51 -7.75
C LEU A 79 0.54 2.29 -6.76
N SER A 80 1.48 1.63 -6.08
CA SER A 80 2.40 2.26 -5.11
C SER A 80 3.22 3.42 -5.68
N THR A 81 3.35 3.54 -7.01
CA THR A 81 3.99 4.69 -7.66
C THR A 81 3.32 6.03 -7.33
N ILE A 82 2.09 6.03 -6.77
CA ILE A 82 1.45 7.24 -6.24
C ILE A 82 2.29 7.96 -5.18
N TYR A 83 3.11 7.24 -4.42
CA TYR A 83 3.91 7.82 -3.33
C TYR A 83 5.00 8.77 -3.83
N SER A 84 5.38 8.66 -5.11
CA SER A 84 6.36 9.54 -5.75
C SER A 84 5.73 10.79 -6.38
N LEU A 85 4.40 10.92 -6.36
CA LEU A 85 3.72 12.07 -6.96
C LEU A 85 3.82 13.34 -6.12
N ASP A 86 3.99 13.21 -4.81
CA ASP A 86 4.11 14.36 -3.90
C ASP A 86 4.73 13.96 -2.56
N THR A 87 5.21 14.92 -1.78
CA THR A 87 5.72 14.68 -0.42
C THR A 87 5.45 15.90 0.48
N PRO A 88 4.66 15.75 1.57
CA PRO A 88 3.90 14.57 1.98
C PRO A 88 2.72 14.24 1.05
N PHE A 89 2.49 12.96 0.79
CA PHE A 89 1.51 12.47 -0.19
C PHE A 89 0.04 12.46 0.30
N PHE A 90 -0.31 13.12 1.41
CA PHE A 90 -1.67 13.05 1.98
C PHE A 90 -2.74 13.62 1.04
N GLY A 91 -2.43 14.72 0.34
CA GLY A 91 -3.33 15.30 -0.67
C GLY A 91 -3.58 14.33 -1.82
N ILE A 92 -2.55 13.58 -2.23
CA ILE A 92 -2.66 12.54 -3.27
C ILE A 92 -3.60 11.42 -2.81
N ILE A 93 -3.44 10.92 -1.58
CA ILE A 93 -4.30 9.86 -1.04
C ILE A 93 -5.76 10.32 -0.96
N LYS A 94 -6.03 11.49 -0.38
CA LYS A 94 -7.41 12.02 -0.31
C LYS A 94 -8.02 12.19 -1.69
N LYS A 95 -7.23 12.67 -2.65
CA LYS A 95 -7.70 12.81 -4.02
C LYS A 95 -7.94 11.46 -4.69
N ALA A 96 -7.15 10.45 -4.41
CA ALA A 96 -7.37 9.08 -4.90
C ALA A 96 -8.68 8.49 -4.35
N ILE A 97 -9.00 8.73 -3.07
CA ILE A 97 -10.30 8.36 -2.48
C ILE A 97 -11.45 9.02 -3.24
N GLN A 98 -11.35 10.33 -3.48
CA GLN A 98 -12.36 11.08 -4.23
C GLN A 98 -12.52 10.56 -5.67
N LEU A 99 -11.42 10.30 -6.38
CA LEU A 99 -11.43 9.75 -7.73
C LEU A 99 -11.95 8.30 -7.79
N SER A 100 -11.89 7.57 -6.67
CA SER A 100 -12.47 6.22 -6.54
C SER A 100 -13.98 6.23 -6.26
N GLY A 101 -14.62 7.41 -6.31
CA GLY A 101 -16.07 7.56 -6.24
C GLY A 101 -16.63 7.88 -4.85
N ILE A 102 -15.79 8.20 -3.86
CA ILE A 102 -16.24 8.57 -2.51
C ILE A 102 -16.14 10.08 -2.35
N ASP A 103 -17.28 10.75 -2.18
CA ASP A 103 -17.31 12.20 -1.99
C ASP A 103 -16.76 12.59 -0.61
N ILE A 104 -15.53 13.11 -0.58
CA ILE A 104 -14.86 13.63 0.61
C ILE A 104 -14.16 14.96 0.31
N SER A 105 -13.94 15.74 1.37
CA SER A 105 -13.02 16.88 1.30
C SER A 105 -11.57 16.41 1.12
N VAL A 106 -10.86 17.04 0.18
CA VAL A 106 -9.44 16.79 -0.11
C VAL A 106 -8.50 17.78 0.59
N GLU A 107 -9.03 18.68 1.40
CA GLU A 107 -8.24 19.66 2.17
C GLU A 107 -7.25 18.97 3.10
N VAL A 108 -6.06 19.55 3.24
CA VAL A 108 -4.99 19.05 4.10
C VAL A 108 -4.49 20.16 5.00
N MET A 109 -3.91 19.80 6.14
CA MET A 109 -3.37 20.80 7.06
C MET A 109 -1.98 21.26 6.61
N PRO A 110 -1.68 22.57 6.70
CA PRO A 110 -0.33 23.09 6.50
C PRO A 110 0.70 22.36 7.39
N PRO A 111 1.95 22.17 6.93
CA PRO A 111 2.53 22.72 5.70
C PRO A 111 2.17 21.94 4.41
N VAL A 112 1.41 20.85 4.52
CA VAL A 112 1.02 20.02 3.37
C VAL A 112 0.04 20.80 2.49
N GLN A 113 0.22 20.69 1.17
CA GLN A 113 -0.64 21.34 0.19
C GLN A 113 -1.59 20.32 -0.46
N PRO A 114 -2.78 20.74 -0.90
CA PRO A 114 -3.62 19.91 -1.75
C PRO A 114 -2.89 19.48 -3.03
N ALA A 115 -3.31 18.36 -3.60
CA ALA A 115 -2.72 17.86 -4.84
C ALA A 115 -2.90 18.87 -5.99
N SER A 116 -1.80 19.25 -6.65
CA SER A 116 -1.83 20.13 -7.83
C SER A 116 -2.53 19.47 -9.02
N GLU A 117 -2.98 20.27 -10.00
CA GLU A 117 -3.59 19.73 -11.23
C GLU A 117 -2.66 18.79 -12.01
N ALA A 118 -1.36 19.07 -12.01
CA ALA A 118 -0.34 18.20 -12.60
C ALA A 118 -0.26 16.86 -11.86
N HIS A 119 -0.25 16.88 -10.52
CA HIS A 119 -0.27 15.66 -9.70
C HIS A 119 -1.56 14.87 -9.90
N ILE A 120 -2.71 15.54 -10.01
CA ILE A 120 -4.00 14.90 -10.29
C ILE A 120 -3.99 14.20 -11.64
N THR A 121 -3.42 14.83 -12.67
CA THR A 121 -3.30 14.24 -14.01
C THR A 121 -2.43 12.98 -13.99
N SER A 122 -1.31 13.02 -13.28
CA SER A 122 -0.45 11.85 -13.08
C SER A 122 -1.12 10.75 -12.25
N LEU A 123 -1.83 11.13 -11.18
CA LEU A 123 -2.60 10.21 -10.33
C LEU A 123 -3.62 9.42 -11.15
N LYS A 124 -4.41 10.10 -12.00
CA LYS A 124 -5.37 9.42 -12.90
C LYS A 124 -4.71 8.37 -13.79
N LYS A 125 -3.51 8.66 -14.31
CA LYS A 125 -2.75 7.68 -15.13
C LYS A 125 -2.29 6.48 -14.30
N VAL A 126 -1.88 6.69 -13.05
CA VAL A 126 -1.48 5.61 -12.15
C VAL A 126 -2.67 4.71 -11.81
N LEU A 127 -3.82 5.29 -11.47
CA LEU A 127 -5.07 4.56 -11.21
C LEU A 127 -5.45 3.69 -12.42
N GLN A 128 -5.48 4.28 -13.63
CA GLN A 128 -5.83 3.57 -14.86
C GLN A 128 -4.90 2.38 -15.13
N ARG A 129 -3.58 2.54 -14.94
CA ARG A 129 -2.60 1.45 -15.11
C ARG A 129 -2.78 0.32 -14.10
N ALA A 130 -3.25 0.62 -12.89
CA ALA A 130 -3.59 -0.36 -11.87
C ALA A 130 -4.97 -1.01 -12.10
N GLY A 131 -5.72 -0.58 -13.12
CA GLY A 131 -7.08 -1.03 -13.42
C GLY A 131 -8.09 -0.50 -12.40
N LEU A 132 -7.94 0.75 -11.99
CA LEU A 132 -8.83 1.53 -11.14
C LEU A 132 -9.34 2.76 -11.90
#